data_AF-A0AAE2BU41-F1
#
_entry.id   AF-A0AAE2BU41-F1
#
_cell.length_a   1.000
_cell.length_b   1.000
_cell.length_c   1.000
_cell.angle_alpha   90.00
_cell.angle_beta   90.00
_cell.angle_gamma   90.00
#
_symmetry.space_group_name_H-M   'P 1'
#
loop_
_entity.id
_entity.type
_entity.pdbx_description
1 polymer ?
#
loop_
_entity_poly.entity_id
_entity_poly.type
_entity_poly.pdbx_seq_one_letter_code
_entity_poly.pdbx_strand_id
1 'polypeptide(L)'
;MWTVNDLPAYGMASRWSTAGVMGYPVCMDDTRAFYLQHGRKACYFDCHRQFLAAHHSYRRNKKAFTKHRVKNKVAHPRLTGDQILDRVANISPTVEMPLLLPDGYGSNHKGMKKSIFWDPLYWSTLLIRHNLDVMHIEKNVFDNILNMVMDIKGKTKDNMNTRRDLKIICNRPNLELDDAGVGARAVVAAAVVAFLAFVGLSRWIRRAATSSSEAVSQPSPIPADSVVVGSAAAGATSSQVPTRS
;
A
#
# COMPACT_ATOMS: atom_id res chain seq x y z
N MET A 1 -3.79 18.93 7.34
CA MET A 1 -2.88 17.89 7.89
C MET A 1 -3.58 16.54 7.78
N TRP A 2 -2.90 15.47 7.35
CA TRP A 2 -3.45 14.11 7.27
C TRP A 2 -2.51 13.12 7.95
N THR A 3 -3.01 11.95 8.36
CA THR A 3 -2.17 10.88 8.95
C THR A 3 -1.85 9.80 7.91
N VAL A 4 -0.64 9.27 7.91
CA VAL A 4 -0.26 8.08 7.12
C VAL A 4 -0.02 6.94 8.10
N ASN A 5 -0.81 5.89 8.03
CA ASN A 5 -0.77 4.77 8.96
C ASN A 5 -0.90 3.44 8.20
N ASP A 6 -0.28 2.37 8.70
CA ASP A 6 -0.65 1.03 8.25
C ASP A 6 -2.09 0.69 8.71
N LEU A 7 -2.65 -0.43 8.24
CA LEU A 7 -4.05 -0.76 8.54
C LEU A 7 -4.30 -0.99 10.05
N PRO A 8 -3.41 -1.65 10.82
CA PRO A 8 -3.53 -1.72 12.27
C PRO A 8 -3.47 -0.34 12.97
N ALA A 9 -2.48 0.50 12.67
CA ALA A 9 -2.36 1.83 13.26
C ALA A 9 -3.52 2.75 12.85
N TYR A 10 -4.05 2.58 11.64
CA TYR A 10 -5.27 3.24 11.20
C TYR A 10 -6.41 2.95 12.18
N GLY A 11 -6.62 1.68 12.56
CA GLY A 11 -7.70 1.31 13.49
C GLY A 11 -7.56 1.96 14.85
N MET A 12 -6.33 2.09 15.35
CA MET A 12 -6.05 2.78 16.61
C MET A 12 -6.28 4.30 16.50
N ALA A 13 -5.75 4.93 15.45
CA ALA A 13 -5.81 6.37 15.23
C ALA A 13 -7.24 6.86 14.94
N SER A 14 -7.95 6.16 14.06
CA SER A 14 -9.35 6.47 13.71
C SER A 14 -10.35 5.98 14.76
N ARG A 15 -9.90 5.13 15.70
CA ARG A 15 -10.76 4.34 16.60
C ARG A 15 -11.83 3.54 15.84
N TRP A 16 -11.48 3.08 14.64
CA TRP A 16 -12.28 2.20 13.80
C TRP A 16 -11.86 0.73 14.01
N SER A 17 -12.82 -0.18 14.11
CA SER A 17 -12.51 -1.61 14.11
C SER A 17 -11.99 -2.06 12.74
N THR A 18 -10.70 -2.37 12.65
CA THR A 18 -10.07 -2.92 11.42
C THR A 18 -10.15 -4.44 11.34
N ALA A 19 -10.74 -5.08 12.35
CA ALA A 19 -10.88 -6.53 12.42
C ALA A 19 -12.18 -7.02 11.75
N GLY A 20 -12.12 -8.23 11.19
CA GLY A 20 -13.29 -8.89 10.61
C GLY A 20 -13.75 -8.27 9.28
N VAL A 21 -15.05 -8.37 9.00
CA VAL A 21 -15.70 -7.91 7.75
C VAL A 21 -15.99 -6.41 7.71
N MET A 22 -15.92 -5.75 8.86
CA MET A 22 -16.17 -4.31 9.06
C MET A 22 -14.90 -3.46 8.90
N GLY A 23 -13.77 -4.07 8.57
CA GLY A 23 -12.47 -3.41 8.55
C GLY A 23 -12.26 -2.38 7.45
N TYR A 24 -13.21 -2.19 6.53
CA TYR A 24 -13.11 -1.22 5.46
C TYR A 24 -13.88 0.08 5.78
N PRO A 25 -13.19 1.18 6.13
CA PRO A 25 -13.80 2.39 6.68
C PRO A 25 -14.58 3.21 5.65
N VAL A 26 -14.46 2.93 4.35
CA VAL A 26 -15.22 3.66 3.32
C VAL A 26 -16.61 3.06 3.12
N CYS A 27 -16.75 1.72 3.24
CA CYS A 27 -18.07 1.09 3.16
C CYS A 27 -18.84 1.16 4.48
N MET A 28 -18.15 1.36 5.61
CA MET A 28 -18.77 1.42 6.93
C MET A 28 -19.69 0.21 7.16
N ASP A 29 -20.97 0.43 7.46
CA ASP A 29 -21.98 -0.59 7.70
C ASP A 29 -22.44 -1.33 6.43
N ASP A 30 -22.19 -0.78 5.24
CA ASP A 30 -22.58 -1.35 3.94
C ASP A 30 -21.48 -2.23 3.32
N THR A 31 -20.59 -2.76 4.16
CA THR A 31 -19.55 -3.70 3.73
C THR A 31 -20.17 -4.97 3.14
N ARG A 32 -19.69 -5.36 1.95
CA ARG A 32 -20.07 -6.62 1.30
C ARG A 32 -19.06 -7.74 1.58
N ALA A 33 -18.14 -7.49 2.51
CA ALA A 33 -17.19 -8.48 2.96
C ALA A 33 -17.91 -9.62 3.69
N PHE A 34 -17.32 -10.80 3.66
CA PHE A 34 -17.90 -12.02 4.21
C PHE A 34 -16.81 -12.89 4.83
N TYR A 35 -17.18 -13.80 5.72
CA TYR A 35 -16.24 -14.80 6.23
C TYR A 35 -16.16 -15.99 5.29
N LEU A 36 -14.94 -16.45 5.02
CA LEU A 36 -14.69 -17.71 4.31
C LEU A 36 -15.26 -18.88 5.13
N GLN A 37 -15.92 -19.84 4.47
CA GLN A 37 -16.60 -20.94 5.16
C GLN A 37 -15.58 -21.89 5.81
N HIS A 38 -14.52 -22.24 5.10
CA HIS A 38 -13.49 -23.15 5.59
C HIS A 38 -12.33 -22.39 6.24
N GLY A 39 -11.90 -21.27 5.65
CA GLY A 39 -10.80 -20.46 6.15
C GLY A 39 -11.14 -19.62 7.39
N ARG A 40 -12.43 -19.36 7.65
CA ARG A 40 -12.97 -18.55 8.76
C ARG A 40 -12.38 -17.13 8.88
N LYS A 41 -11.72 -16.65 7.83
CA LYS A 41 -11.15 -15.31 7.74
C LYS A 41 -12.10 -14.39 7.00
N ALA A 42 -12.08 -13.11 7.37
CA ALA A 42 -12.79 -12.08 6.62
C ALA A 42 -12.18 -11.93 5.23
N CYS A 43 -13.05 -11.85 4.22
CA CYS A 43 -12.70 -11.75 2.83
C CYS A 43 -13.39 -10.54 2.20
N TYR A 44 -12.59 -9.74 1.50
CA TYR A 44 -13.03 -8.55 0.76
C TYR A 44 -13.06 -8.81 -0.76
N PHE A 45 -12.99 -10.08 -1.17
CA PHE A 45 -13.03 -10.46 -2.57
C PHE A 45 -14.32 -9.96 -3.24
N ASP A 46 -14.20 -9.44 -4.46
CA ASP A 46 -15.32 -8.91 -5.25
C ASP A 46 -16.12 -7.74 -4.58
N CYS A 47 -15.57 -7.11 -3.54
CA CYS A 47 -16.17 -5.93 -2.92
C CYS A 47 -15.89 -4.65 -3.73
N HIS A 48 -14.72 -4.56 -4.36
CA HIS A 48 -14.26 -3.37 -5.08
C HIS A 48 -15.02 -3.05 -6.37
N ARG A 49 -15.63 -4.06 -7.03
CA ARG A 49 -16.36 -3.87 -8.31
C ARG A 49 -17.49 -2.86 -8.26
N GLN A 50 -18.02 -2.58 -7.07
CA GLN A 50 -19.09 -1.58 -6.88
C GLN A 50 -18.64 -0.14 -7.13
N PHE A 51 -17.33 0.13 -7.08
CA PHE A 51 -16.77 1.47 -7.33
C PHE A 51 -16.50 1.75 -8.81
N LEU A 52 -16.62 0.75 -9.69
CA LEU A 52 -16.48 0.94 -11.14
C LEU A 52 -17.69 1.68 -11.72
N ALA A 53 -17.57 2.33 -12.87
CA ALA A 53 -18.73 2.93 -13.56
C ALA A 53 -19.83 1.89 -13.84
N ALA A 54 -21.11 2.29 -13.85
CA ALA A 54 -22.25 1.38 -13.98
C ALA A 54 -22.20 0.50 -15.25
N HIS A 55 -21.68 1.03 -16.36
CA HIS A 55 -21.56 0.34 -17.64
C HIS A 55 -20.24 -0.46 -17.79
N HIS A 56 -19.35 -0.43 -16.80
CA HIS A 56 -18.04 -1.08 -16.88
C HIS A 56 -18.16 -2.60 -17.09
N SER A 57 -17.42 -3.15 -18.06
CA SER A 57 -17.49 -4.58 -18.46
C SER A 57 -17.33 -5.54 -17.28
N TYR A 58 -16.39 -5.28 -16.38
CA TYR A 58 -16.15 -6.08 -15.17
C TYR A 58 -17.35 -6.18 -14.23
N ARG A 59 -18.30 -5.24 -14.23
CA ARG A 59 -19.55 -5.38 -13.45
C ARG A 59 -20.39 -6.57 -13.92
N ARG A 60 -20.28 -6.98 -15.18
CA ARG A 60 -21.00 -8.10 -15.79
C ARG A 60 -20.16 -9.38 -15.90
N ASN A 61 -18.89 -9.35 -15.49
CA ASN A 61 -18.01 -10.51 -15.60
C ASN A 61 -18.33 -11.57 -14.53
N LYS A 62 -18.94 -12.67 -14.96
CA LYS A 62 -19.36 -13.81 -14.12
C LYS A 62 -18.27 -14.88 -13.94
N LYS A 63 -17.13 -14.77 -14.64
CA LYS A 63 -16.05 -15.76 -14.65
C LYS A 63 -14.82 -15.31 -13.86
N ALA A 64 -14.41 -14.04 -13.95
CA ALA A 64 -13.17 -13.55 -13.34
C ALA A 64 -13.27 -13.28 -11.83
N PHE A 65 -14.48 -13.06 -11.33
CA PHE A 65 -14.76 -12.67 -9.94
C PHE A 65 -15.61 -13.74 -9.25
N THR A 66 -16.49 -13.35 -8.32
CA THR A 66 -17.45 -14.27 -7.72
C THR A 66 -18.30 -14.95 -8.78
N LYS A 67 -18.31 -16.29 -8.74
CA LYS A 67 -18.96 -17.12 -9.76
C LYS A 67 -20.43 -16.75 -9.91
N HIS A 68 -20.87 -16.66 -11.18
CA HIS A 68 -22.25 -16.37 -11.55
C HIS A 68 -22.82 -15.03 -11.03
N ARG A 69 -21.98 -14.10 -10.54
CA ARG A 69 -22.45 -12.86 -9.91
C ARG A 69 -22.20 -11.60 -10.75
N VAL A 70 -23.27 -10.85 -10.97
CA VAL A 70 -23.26 -9.52 -11.60
C VAL A 70 -23.44 -8.44 -10.52
N LYS A 71 -22.76 -7.30 -10.67
CA LYS A 71 -22.79 -6.17 -9.71
C LYS A 71 -23.48 -4.98 -10.35
N ASN A 72 -24.80 -4.88 -10.14
CA ASN A 72 -25.61 -3.77 -10.66
C ASN A 72 -25.68 -2.58 -9.69
N LYS A 73 -25.62 -2.84 -8.38
CA LYS A 73 -25.67 -1.78 -7.36
C LYS A 73 -24.46 -0.85 -7.48
N VAL A 74 -24.69 0.45 -7.45
CA VAL A 74 -23.65 1.49 -7.34
C VAL A 74 -23.07 1.45 -5.92
N ALA A 75 -21.82 1.89 -5.77
CA ALA A 75 -21.26 2.13 -4.44
C ALA A 75 -22.09 3.20 -3.71
N HIS A 76 -22.21 3.09 -2.39
CA HIS A 76 -22.74 4.19 -1.60
C HIS A 76 -21.81 5.41 -1.73
N PRO A 77 -22.36 6.64 -1.76
CA PRO A 77 -21.55 7.85 -1.73
C PRO A 77 -20.61 7.82 -0.53
N ARG A 78 -19.39 8.33 -0.73
CA ARG A 78 -18.48 8.56 0.41
C ARG A 78 -19.13 9.60 1.32
N LEU A 79 -19.14 9.31 2.60
CA LEU A 79 -19.64 10.27 3.60
C LEU A 79 -18.71 11.47 3.68
N THR A 80 -19.29 12.66 3.81
CA THR A 80 -18.54 13.88 4.11
C THR A 80 -18.00 13.82 5.54
N GLY A 81 -17.02 14.66 5.87
CA GLY A 81 -16.52 14.70 7.24
C GLY A 81 -17.55 15.16 8.26
N ASP A 82 -18.43 16.10 7.88
CA ASP A 82 -19.52 16.53 8.76
C ASP A 82 -20.51 15.39 9.02
N GLN A 83 -20.88 14.62 7.98
CA GLN A 83 -21.74 13.44 8.14
C GLN A 83 -21.12 12.36 9.03
N ILE A 84 -19.79 12.21 9.00
CA ILE A 84 -19.09 11.27 9.89
C ILE A 84 -18.99 11.86 11.30
N LEU A 85 -18.76 13.15 11.45
CA LEU A 85 -18.75 13.84 12.73
C LEU A 85 -20.11 13.70 13.43
N ASP A 86 -21.23 13.88 12.74
CA ASP A 86 -22.58 13.69 13.29
C ASP A 86 -22.80 12.26 13.80
N ARG A 87 -22.30 11.26 13.06
CA ARG A 87 -22.35 9.85 13.48
C ARG A 87 -21.50 9.57 14.72
N VAL A 88 -20.35 10.24 14.83
CA VAL A 88 -19.38 10.01 15.90
C VAL A 88 -19.68 10.87 17.13
N ALA A 89 -20.32 12.04 16.97
CA ALA A 89 -20.67 12.95 18.06
C ALA A 89 -21.67 12.34 19.04
N ASN A 90 -22.54 11.46 18.55
CA ASN A 90 -23.51 10.72 19.37
C ASN A 90 -22.92 9.49 20.06
N ILE A 91 -21.64 9.16 19.82
CA ILE A 91 -20.96 8.05 20.47
C ILE A 91 -20.34 8.58 21.77
N SER A 92 -20.69 7.96 22.89
CA SER A 92 -20.14 8.37 24.19
C SER A 92 -18.61 8.36 24.14
N PRO A 93 -17.93 9.43 24.60
CA PRO A 93 -16.49 9.39 24.81
C PRO A 93 -16.25 8.33 25.88
N THR A 94 -15.74 7.17 25.48
CA THR A 94 -15.54 6.07 26.42
C THR A 94 -14.47 6.52 27.42
N VAL A 95 -14.90 6.70 28.67
CA VAL A 95 -14.05 6.71 29.87
C VAL A 95 -13.04 5.56 29.77
N GLU A 96 -11.82 5.78 30.25
CA GLU A 96 -10.70 4.85 30.26
C GLU A 96 -11.01 3.54 31.01
N MET A 97 -11.85 2.67 30.45
CA MET A 97 -12.09 1.34 30.97
C MET A 97 -11.91 0.28 29.87
N PRO A 98 -10.84 -0.53 29.93
CA PRO A 98 -10.52 -1.53 28.90
C PRO A 98 -11.50 -2.70 28.76
N LEU A 99 -12.48 -2.85 29.66
CA LEU A 99 -13.25 -4.09 29.83
C LEU A 99 -14.73 -4.01 29.48
N LEU A 100 -15.27 -2.83 29.17
CA LEU A 100 -16.68 -2.69 28.78
C LEU A 100 -16.77 -2.23 27.33
N LEU A 101 -17.38 -3.06 26.48
CA LEU A 101 -17.78 -2.63 25.14
C LEU A 101 -18.84 -1.53 25.32
N PRO A 102 -18.75 -0.39 24.61
CA PRO A 102 -19.73 0.67 24.71
C PRO A 102 -21.15 0.16 24.43
N ASP A 103 -22.15 0.70 25.14
CA ASP A 103 -23.56 0.32 25.00
C ASP A 103 -24.02 0.44 23.54
N GLY A 104 -24.40 -0.69 22.93
CA GLY A 104 -24.82 -0.74 21.53
C GLY A 104 -23.77 -1.25 20.55
N TYR A 105 -22.62 -1.74 21.02
CA TYR A 105 -21.67 -2.50 20.19
C TYR A 105 -22.38 -3.64 19.45
N GLY A 106 -22.32 -3.61 18.12
CA GLY A 106 -22.96 -4.59 17.25
C GLY A 106 -24.42 -4.29 16.86
N SER A 107 -25.10 -3.37 17.57
CA SER A 107 -26.52 -3.02 17.35
C SER A 107 -26.71 -1.61 16.77
N ASN A 108 -26.30 -0.56 17.50
CA ASN A 108 -26.55 0.86 17.13
C ASN A 108 -25.30 1.57 16.58
N HIS A 109 -24.11 1.11 16.95
CA HIS A 109 -22.84 1.54 16.36
C HIS A 109 -21.86 0.37 16.38
N LYS A 110 -21.38 -0.06 15.22
CA LYS A 110 -20.60 -1.29 15.08
C LYS A 110 -19.09 -1.02 15.22
N GLY A 111 -18.68 -0.51 16.39
CA GLY A 111 -17.26 -0.42 16.77
C GLY A 111 -16.52 0.85 16.34
N MET A 112 -17.24 1.98 16.21
CA MET A 112 -16.64 3.31 16.10
C MET A 112 -16.53 3.92 17.50
N LYS A 113 -15.38 4.51 17.84
CA LYS A 113 -15.30 5.44 18.99
C LYS A 113 -14.92 6.83 18.50
N LYS A 114 -15.25 7.87 19.26
CA LYS A 114 -14.75 9.22 18.97
C LYS A 114 -13.24 9.27 19.17
N SER A 115 -12.52 9.51 18.08
CA SER A 115 -11.08 9.78 18.10
C SER A 115 -10.81 11.24 18.49
N ILE A 116 -9.67 11.49 19.14
CA ILE A 116 -9.17 12.85 19.47
C ILE A 116 -9.01 13.73 18.23
N PHE A 117 -8.82 13.12 17.06
CA PHE A 117 -8.72 13.86 15.81
C PHE A 117 -10.03 14.59 15.43
N TRP A 118 -11.16 14.27 16.05
CA TRP A 118 -12.43 14.97 15.80
C TRP A 118 -12.61 16.24 16.64
N ASP A 119 -11.72 16.54 17.58
CA ASP A 119 -11.79 17.77 18.38
C ASP A 119 -11.32 19.03 17.62
N PRO A 120 -10.30 18.97 16.75
CA PRO A 120 -9.95 20.09 15.87
C PRO A 120 -11.00 20.37 14.77
N LEU A 121 -11.41 21.64 14.65
CA LEU A 121 -12.43 22.12 13.69
C LEU A 121 -12.12 21.80 12.21
N TYR A 122 -10.84 21.64 11.83
CA TYR A 122 -10.47 21.38 10.44
C TYR A 122 -10.67 19.91 10.03
N TRP A 123 -10.78 18.97 10.97
CA TRP A 123 -10.77 17.54 10.63
C TRP A 123 -12.01 17.08 9.85
N SER A 124 -13.16 17.70 10.10
CA SER A 124 -14.39 17.44 9.33
C SER A 124 -14.30 18.00 7.90
N THR A 125 -13.56 19.09 7.69
CA THR A 125 -13.38 19.70 6.36
C THR A 125 -12.41 18.92 5.44
N LEU A 126 -11.64 17.97 5.98
CA LEU A 126 -10.70 17.17 5.18
C LEU A 126 -11.42 16.09 4.36
N LEU A 127 -11.20 16.12 3.04
CA LEU A 127 -11.63 15.06 2.12
C LEU A 127 -10.89 13.73 2.39
N ILE A 128 -9.63 13.82 2.81
CA ILE A 128 -8.76 12.68 3.11
C ILE A 128 -8.15 12.89 4.50
N ARG A 129 -8.63 12.14 5.48
CA ARG A 129 -8.17 12.19 6.89
C ARG A 129 -7.02 11.24 7.16
N HIS A 130 -7.21 10.00 6.70
CA HIS A 130 -6.33 8.89 6.96
C HIS A 130 -5.90 8.26 5.63
N ASN A 131 -4.59 8.28 5.40
CA ASN A 131 -3.94 7.60 4.29
C ASN A 131 -3.37 6.27 4.79
N LEU A 132 -3.47 5.25 3.94
CA LEU A 132 -2.83 3.97 4.21
C LEU A 132 -1.38 4.03 3.77
N ASP A 133 -0.49 3.53 4.63
CA ASP A 133 0.92 3.38 4.30
C ASP A 133 1.10 2.31 3.22
N VAL A 134 1.41 2.78 2.01
CA VAL A 134 1.59 1.95 0.82
C VAL A 134 2.78 1.01 0.99
N MET A 135 3.85 1.41 1.69
CA MET A 135 5.05 0.58 1.84
C MET A 135 4.74 -0.73 2.56
N HIS A 136 3.97 -0.66 3.67
CA HIS A 136 3.57 -1.84 4.43
C HIS A 136 2.59 -2.71 3.64
N ILE A 137 1.67 -2.10 2.89
CA ILE A 137 0.74 -2.84 2.03
C ILE A 137 1.48 -3.57 0.92
N GLU A 138 2.38 -2.89 0.22
CA GLU A 138 3.18 -3.46 -0.87
C GLU A 138 4.05 -4.60 -0.37
N LYS A 139 4.75 -4.42 0.76
CA LYS A 139 5.53 -5.49 1.39
C LYS A 139 4.68 -6.72 1.68
N ASN A 140 3.51 -6.53 2.29
CA ASN A 140 2.61 -7.63 2.62
C ASN A 140 2.08 -8.35 1.36
N VAL A 141 1.71 -7.61 0.31
CA VAL A 141 1.25 -8.21 -0.96
C VAL A 141 2.40 -8.97 -1.63
N PHE A 142 3.58 -8.37 -1.70
CA PHE A 142 4.76 -8.95 -2.29
C PHE A 142 5.18 -10.23 -1.59
N ASP A 143 5.30 -10.21 -0.26
CA ASP A 143 5.67 -11.38 0.53
C ASP A 143 4.68 -12.53 0.33
N ASN A 144 3.36 -12.24 0.27
CA ASN A 144 2.36 -13.27 0.02
C ASN A 144 2.47 -13.88 -1.37
N ILE A 145 2.70 -13.07 -2.41
CA ILE A 145 2.91 -13.56 -3.78
C ILE A 145 4.19 -14.37 -3.85
N LEU A 146 5.29 -13.87 -3.29
CA LEU A 146 6.60 -14.55 -3.31
C LEU A 146 6.54 -15.88 -2.56
N ASN A 147 5.93 -15.92 -1.36
CA ASN A 147 5.77 -17.15 -0.59
C ASN A 147 4.93 -18.20 -1.33
N MET A 148 3.92 -17.78 -2.10
CA MET A 148 3.10 -18.66 -2.93
C MET A 148 3.88 -19.18 -4.15
N VAL A 149 4.59 -18.30 -4.85
CA VAL A 149 5.36 -18.62 -6.06
C VAL A 149 6.55 -19.54 -5.75
N MET A 150 7.22 -19.31 -4.63
CA MET A 150 8.38 -20.09 -4.18
C MET A 150 8.01 -21.35 -3.38
N ASP A 151 6.70 -21.64 -3.23
CA ASP A 151 6.16 -22.76 -2.43
C ASP A 151 6.84 -22.91 -1.06
N ILE A 152 7.03 -21.79 -0.34
CA ILE A 152 7.70 -21.82 0.95
C ILE A 152 6.75 -22.46 1.97
N LYS A 153 7.10 -23.68 2.40
CA LYS A 153 6.33 -24.47 3.38
C LYS A 153 5.98 -23.63 4.61
N GLY A 154 4.69 -23.62 4.96
CA GLY A 154 4.15 -22.89 6.11
C GLY A 154 3.91 -21.39 5.91
N LYS A 155 4.43 -20.78 4.83
CA LYS A 155 4.21 -19.34 4.54
C LYS A 155 3.22 -19.10 3.40
N THR A 156 3.01 -20.06 2.52
CA THR A 156 2.02 -19.94 1.44
C THR A 156 0.60 -19.75 1.97
N LYS A 157 -0.17 -18.89 1.30
CA LYS A 157 -1.62 -18.72 1.57
C LYS A 157 -2.46 -19.75 0.83
N ASP A 158 -1.85 -20.55 -0.04
CA ASP A 158 -2.51 -21.65 -0.71
C ASP A 158 -2.57 -22.87 0.21
N ASN A 159 -3.76 -23.18 0.73
CA ASN A 159 -3.98 -24.31 1.62
C ASN A 159 -5.28 -25.04 1.27
N MET A 160 -5.46 -26.24 1.82
CA MET A 160 -6.65 -27.08 1.60
C MET A 160 -7.97 -26.32 1.83
N ASN A 161 -8.04 -25.53 2.90
CA ASN A 161 -9.24 -24.75 3.22
C ASN A 161 -9.51 -23.66 2.19
N THR A 162 -8.46 -22.96 1.74
CA THR A 162 -8.53 -21.93 0.71
C THR A 162 -8.97 -22.52 -0.62
N ARG A 163 -8.52 -23.72 -0.96
CA ARG A 163 -8.95 -24.43 -2.18
C ARG A 163 -10.43 -24.84 -2.13
N ARG A 164 -10.92 -25.28 -0.97
CA ARG A 164 -12.36 -25.54 -0.75
C ARG A 164 -13.19 -24.25 -0.84
N ASP A 165 -12.74 -23.17 -0.21
CA ASP A 165 -13.40 -21.86 -0.31
C ASP A 165 -13.39 -21.33 -1.76
N LEU A 166 -12.31 -21.55 -2.50
CA LEU A 166 -12.17 -21.13 -3.89
C LEU A 166 -13.20 -21.82 -4.79
N LYS A 167 -13.46 -23.12 -4.60
CA LYS A 167 -14.54 -23.85 -5.29
C LYS A 167 -15.92 -23.26 -5.02
N ILE A 168 -16.15 -22.77 -3.80
CA ILE A 168 -17.42 -22.14 -3.42
C ILE A 168 -17.56 -20.77 -4.06
N ILE A 169 -16.49 -19.96 -4.11
CA ILE A 169 -16.58 -18.54 -4.46
C ILE A 169 -16.29 -18.25 -5.94
N CYS A 170 -15.38 -19.00 -6.57
CA CYS A 170 -14.81 -18.71 -7.89
C CYS A 170 -15.12 -19.82 -8.90
N ASN A 171 -15.07 -19.49 -10.19
CA ASN A 171 -15.17 -20.47 -11.29
C ASN A 171 -13.77 -20.78 -11.84
N ARG A 172 -13.05 -21.69 -11.19
CA ARG A 172 -11.65 -22.06 -11.50
C ARG A 172 -11.43 -23.57 -11.29
N PRO A 173 -11.96 -24.42 -12.17
CA PRO A 173 -11.89 -25.88 -12.00
C PRO A 173 -10.45 -26.39 -11.90
N ASN A 174 -9.53 -25.81 -12.66
CA ASN A 174 -8.09 -26.17 -12.65
C ASN A 174 -7.39 -25.91 -11.32
N LEU A 175 -8.01 -25.15 -10.40
CA LEU A 175 -7.47 -24.84 -9.08
C LEU A 175 -8.23 -25.58 -7.96
N GLU A 176 -9.19 -26.43 -8.28
CA GLU A 176 -9.87 -27.26 -7.29
C GLU A 176 -8.96 -28.38 -6.76
N LEU A 177 -9.34 -28.98 -5.63
CA LEU A 177 -8.69 -30.20 -5.14
C LEU A 177 -9.24 -31.38 -5.94
N ASP A 178 -8.37 -32.30 -6.35
CA ASP A 178 -8.78 -33.58 -6.94
C ASP A 178 -9.39 -34.47 -5.84
N ASP A 179 -10.03 -35.57 -6.22
CA ASP A 179 -10.71 -36.49 -5.29
C ASP A 179 -9.77 -37.09 -4.22
N ALA A 180 -8.46 -37.11 -4.50
CA ALA A 180 -7.40 -37.50 -3.56
C ALA A 180 -6.99 -36.40 -2.56
N GLY A 181 -7.60 -35.21 -2.62
CA GLY A 181 -7.26 -34.06 -1.80
C GLY A 181 -5.96 -33.35 -2.20
N VAL A 182 -5.38 -33.69 -3.35
CA VAL A 182 -4.21 -33.02 -3.92
C VAL A 182 -4.71 -32.04 -4.98
N GLY A 183 -4.38 -30.75 -4.87
CA GLY A 183 -4.73 -29.74 -5.87
C GLY A 183 -3.53 -29.38 -6.73
N ALA A 184 -3.77 -28.98 -7.98
CA ALA A 184 -2.73 -28.46 -8.86
C ALA A 184 -2.05 -27.23 -8.22
N ARG A 185 -0.76 -27.35 -7.88
CA ARG A 185 0.04 -26.21 -7.37
C ARG A 185 0.29 -25.22 -8.51
N ALA A 186 0.12 -23.93 -8.22
CA ALA A 186 0.46 -22.88 -9.17
C ALA A 186 1.99 -22.76 -9.29
N VAL A 187 2.60 -23.58 -10.13
CA VAL A 187 4.04 -23.46 -10.44
C VAL A 187 4.22 -22.31 -11.43
N VAL A 188 4.24 -21.08 -10.91
CA VAL A 188 4.64 -19.87 -11.68
C VAL A 188 6.07 -19.45 -11.32
N ALA A 189 6.80 -20.32 -10.61
CA ALA A 189 8.12 -20.04 -10.04
C ALA A 189 9.10 -19.44 -11.04
N ALA A 190 9.22 -20.00 -12.25
CA ALA A 190 10.24 -19.57 -13.21
C ALA A 190 9.97 -18.16 -13.79
N ALA A 191 8.73 -17.87 -14.19
CA ALA A 191 8.41 -16.62 -14.90
C ALA A 191 8.41 -15.39 -13.97
N VAL A 192 7.95 -15.55 -12.72
CA VAL A 192 7.93 -14.45 -11.74
C VAL A 192 9.32 -14.18 -11.19
N VAL A 193 10.14 -15.20 -10.94
CA VAL A 193 11.54 -15.02 -10.54
C VAL A 193 12.32 -14.32 -11.65
N ALA A 194 12.13 -14.71 -12.91
CA ALA A 194 12.74 -14.02 -14.05
C ALA A 194 12.26 -12.55 -14.18
N PHE A 195 10.97 -12.28 -13.97
CA PHE A 195 10.43 -10.92 -14.02
C PHE A 195 10.92 -10.04 -12.86
N LEU A 196 10.99 -10.58 -11.64
CA LEU A 196 11.51 -9.87 -10.48
C LEU A 196 13.02 -9.65 -10.57
N ALA A 197 13.77 -10.62 -11.09
CA ALA A 197 15.19 -10.45 -11.42
C ALA A 197 15.37 -9.37 -12.49
N PHE A 198 14.51 -9.32 -13.52
CA PHE A 198 14.56 -8.28 -14.55
C PHE A 198 14.21 -6.88 -14.01
N VAL A 199 13.20 -6.77 -13.15
CA VAL A 199 12.83 -5.49 -12.49
C VAL A 199 13.91 -5.05 -11.49
N GLY A 200 14.48 -6.00 -10.74
CA GLY A 200 15.59 -5.74 -9.82
C GLY A 200 16.85 -5.29 -10.56
N LEU A 201 17.24 -6.01 -11.60
CA LEU A 201 18.39 -5.71 -12.46
C LEU A 201 18.20 -4.37 -13.17
N SER A 202 17.01 -4.09 -13.71
CA SER A 202 16.74 -2.80 -14.38
C SER A 202 16.66 -1.60 -13.42
N ARG A 203 16.30 -1.81 -12.15
CA ARG A 203 16.42 -0.78 -11.10
C ARG A 203 17.88 -0.58 -10.67
N TRP A 204 18.66 -1.66 -10.58
CA TRP A 204 20.09 -1.60 -10.27
C TRP A 204 20.89 -0.93 -11.39
N ILE A 205 20.65 -1.30 -12.65
CA ILE A 205 21.27 -0.66 -13.84
C ILE A 205 20.93 0.84 -13.88
N ARG A 206 19.68 1.23 -13.61
CA ARG A 206 19.30 2.66 -13.55
C ARG A 206 20.03 3.41 -12.45
N ARG A 207 20.18 2.82 -11.26
CA ARG A 207 20.95 3.41 -10.15
C ARG A 207 22.44 3.51 -10.46
N ALA A 208 23.02 2.48 -11.08
CA ALA A 208 24.42 2.47 -11.50
C ALA A 208 24.70 3.48 -12.62
N ALA A 209 23.74 3.70 -13.53
CA ALA A 209 23.82 4.71 -14.59
C ALA A 209 23.72 6.14 -14.05
N THR A 210 22.88 6.40 -13.04
CA THR A 210 22.78 7.72 -12.40
C THR A 210 23.99 8.05 -11.52
N SER A 211 24.59 7.05 -10.86
CA SER A 211 25.81 7.27 -10.05
C SER A 211 27.07 7.49 -10.89
N SER A 212 27.06 7.09 -12.17
CA SER A 212 28.17 7.32 -13.11
C SER A 212 28.04 8.64 -13.86
N SER A 213 26.84 9.22 -14.00
CA SER A 213 26.64 10.54 -14.60
C SER A 213 26.98 11.72 -13.67
N GLU A 214 26.92 11.54 -12.35
CA GLU A 214 27.30 12.61 -11.39
C GLU A 214 28.82 12.77 -11.22
N ALA A 215 29.63 11.82 -11.69
CA ALA A 215 31.08 11.85 -11.55
C ALA A 215 31.83 12.62 -12.66
N VAL A 216 31.15 13.14 -13.69
CA VAL A 216 31.81 13.70 -14.90
C VAL A 216 31.55 15.19 -15.15
N SER A 217 30.77 15.90 -14.35
CA SER A 217 30.47 17.32 -14.61
C SER A 217 30.73 18.26 -13.43
N GLN A 218 31.99 18.65 -13.26
CA GLN A 218 32.40 19.92 -12.64
C GLN A 218 33.71 20.43 -13.30
N PRO A 219 33.70 21.50 -14.11
CA PRO A 219 34.87 22.37 -14.27
C PRO A 219 34.74 23.58 -13.33
N SER A 220 35.81 23.87 -12.60
CA SER A 220 35.97 25.02 -11.70
C SER A 220 36.01 26.36 -12.48
N PRO A 221 35.40 27.44 -11.96
CA PRO A 221 35.48 28.75 -12.61
C PRO A 221 36.72 29.53 -12.17
N ILE A 222 37.45 30.07 -13.16
CA ILE A 222 38.51 31.07 -13.00
C ILE A 222 37.85 32.46 -13.05
N PRO A 223 38.13 33.40 -12.13
CA PRO A 223 37.70 34.79 -12.30
C PRO A 223 38.75 35.57 -13.10
N ALA A 224 38.27 36.38 -14.06
CA ALA A 224 39.06 37.31 -14.85
C ALA A 224 38.64 38.75 -14.50
N ASP A 225 39.60 39.55 -14.04
CA ASP A 225 39.70 41.01 -14.04
C ASP A 225 41.20 41.27 -13.76
N SER A 226 41.97 42.18 -14.37
CA SER A 226 41.74 43.22 -15.35
C SER A 226 43.13 43.69 -15.85
N VAL A 227 43.12 44.29 -17.04
CA VAL A 227 44.19 44.78 -17.92
C VAL A 227 45.14 45.81 -17.26
N VAL A 228 46.41 45.90 -17.73
CA VAL A 228 47.09 47.09 -18.33
C VAL A 228 48.63 46.94 -18.37
N VAL A 229 49.14 46.78 -19.60
CA VAL A 229 50.27 47.46 -20.30
C VAL A 229 51.48 47.99 -19.49
N GLY A 230 52.69 47.61 -19.91
CA GLY A 230 53.92 48.37 -19.64
C GLY A 230 55.19 47.67 -20.13
N SER A 231 56.01 48.40 -20.87
CA SER A 231 57.09 47.94 -21.75
C SER A 231 58.49 47.92 -21.10
N ALA A 232 59.42 47.20 -21.76
CA ALA A 232 60.85 47.49 -21.94
C ALA A 232 61.95 46.86 -21.04
N ALA A 233 63.05 46.54 -21.76
CA ALA A 233 64.47 46.42 -21.39
C ALA A 233 64.91 45.15 -20.62
N ALA A 234 65.66 44.22 -21.23
CA ALA A 234 67.10 44.25 -21.56
C ALA A 234 68.01 43.94 -20.36
N GLY A 235 68.99 43.04 -20.54
CA GLY A 235 70.14 42.94 -19.64
C GLY A 235 70.57 41.52 -19.31
N ALA A 236 71.76 41.16 -19.76
CA ALA A 236 72.41 39.87 -19.62
C ALA A 236 73.13 39.67 -18.26
N THR A 237 73.79 38.51 -18.16
CA THR A 237 75.00 38.17 -17.39
C THR A 237 74.91 37.65 -15.93
N SER A 238 75.17 36.34 -15.84
CA SER A 238 76.30 35.67 -15.16
C SER A 238 76.33 35.50 -13.63
N SER A 239 76.53 34.22 -13.23
CA SER A 239 77.44 33.69 -12.17
C SER A 239 77.24 34.26 -10.75
N GLN A 240 77.11 33.50 -9.66
CA GLN A 240 78.03 32.49 -9.14
C GLN A 240 77.46 31.95 -7.80
N VAL A 241 77.80 30.70 -7.51
CA VAL A 241 77.80 29.96 -6.22
C VAL A 241 78.95 30.51 -5.32
N PRO A 242 79.22 30.20 -4.02
CA PRO A 242 78.55 29.38 -2.97
C PRO A 242 78.47 30.02 -1.53
N THR A 243 77.97 29.18 -0.59
CA THR A 243 78.44 28.96 0.82
C THR A 243 78.00 29.86 1.98
N ARG A 244 77.13 29.26 2.81
CA ARG A 244 77.36 28.79 4.21
C ARG A 244 77.83 29.82 5.26
N SER A 245 76.98 29.98 6.27
CA SER A 245 77.32 29.95 7.70
C SER A 245 76.13 29.39 8.48
#